data_AF-A0A9C9F9M6-F1
#
_entry.id   AF-A0A9C9F9M6-F1
#
_cell.length_a   1.000
_cell.length_b   1.000
_cell.length_c   1.000
_cell.angle_alpha   90.00
_cell.angle_beta   90.00
_cell.angle_gamma   90.00
#
_symmetry.space_group_name_H-M   'P 1'
#
loop_
_entity.id
_entity.type
_entity.pdbx_description
1 polymer ?
#
loop_
_entity_poly.entity_id
_entity_poly.type
_entity_poly.pdbx_seq_one_letter_code
_entity_poly.pdbx_strand_id
1 'polypeptide(L)' 'MEGSHRLNRKEFRQFVGIAKGSTGELKYHLLLSKDLGLLSDDEFNFMRRETDEISKMLNGLVNSLKIV' A
#
# COMPACT_ATOMS: atom_id res chain seq x y z
N MET A 1 -10.18 -1.72 9.26
CA MET A 1 -10.49 -0.33 9.67
C MET A 1 -9.81 -0.05 11.00
N GLU A 2 -8.58 0.46 11.00
CA GLU A 2 -7.91 0.83 12.26
C GLU A 2 -7.65 2.32 12.40
N GLY A 3 -7.35 3.01 11.29
CA GLY A 3 -7.06 4.45 11.28
C GLY A 3 -8.26 5.36 10.98
N SER A 4 -9.13 4.99 10.04
CA SER A 4 -10.24 5.85 9.57
C SER A 4 -11.34 6.07 10.61
N HIS A 5 -11.35 5.29 11.69
CA HIS A 5 -12.30 5.37 12.80
C HIS A 5 -11.69 6.02 14.05
N ARG A 6 -10.48 6.59 13.93
CA ARG A 6 -9.80 7.27 15.03
C ARG A 6 -10.25 8.73 15.13
N LEU A 7 -10.11 9.28 16.33
CA LEU A 7 -10.61 10.61 16.68
C LEU A 7 -9.71 11.73 16.15
N ASN A 8 -8.44 11.46 15.81
CA ASN A 8 -7.50 12.49 15.40
C ASN A 8 -6.81 12.21 14.05
N ARG A 9 -6.57 13.30 13.31
CA ARG A 9 -5.96 13.28 11.97
C ARG A 9 -4.53 12.72 11.98
N LYS A 10 -3.80 12.88 13.08
CA LYS A 10 -2.41 12.45 13.24
C LYS A 10 -2.30 10.92 13.31
N GLU A 11 -3.16 10.27 14.10
CA GLU A 11 -3.30 8.82 14.19
C GLU A 11 -3.75 8.24 12.88
N PHE A 12 -4.78 8.82 12.25
CA PHE A 12 -5.20 8.34 10.94
C PHE A 12 -4.04 8.39 9.93
N ARG A 13 -3.31 9.51 9.90
CA ARG A 13 -2.11 9.65 9.06
C ARG A 13 -1.03 8.61 9.39
N GLN A 14 -0.84 8.24 10.65
CA GLN A 14 0.10 7.18 11.05
C GLN A 14 -0.31 5.83 10.47
N PHE A 15 -1.58 5.44 10.59
CA PHE A 15 -2.09 4.20 10.00
C PHE A 15 -1.99 4.17 8.48
N VAL A 16 -2.24 5.29 7.79
CA VAL A 16 -2.03 5.36 6.34
C VAL A 16 -0.53 5.23 6.00
N GLY A 17 0.35 5.75 6.86
CA GLY A 17 1.80 5.54 6.75
C GLY A 17 2.20 4.06 6.87
N ILE A 18 1.63 3.33 7.84
CA ILE A 18 1.82 1.89 7.99
C ILE A 18 1.36 1.15 6.73
N ALA A 19 0.13 1.42 6.26
CA ALA A 19 -0.41 0.81 5.06
C ALA A 19 0.49 1.05 3.84
N LYS A 20 1.03 2.28 3.68
CA LYS A 20 1.99 2.59 2.62
C LYS A 20 3.26 1.75 2.75
N GLY A 21 3.81 1.58 3.96
CA GLY A 21 4.96 0.71 4.22
C GLY A 21 4.68 -0.73 3.78
N SER A 22 3.54 -1.29 4.19
CA SER A 22 3.11 -2.64 3.82
C SER A 22 2.94 -2.82 2.31
N THR A 23 2.51 -1.78 1.56
CA THR A 23 2.50 -1.88 0.08
C THR A 23 3.91 -2.03 -0.51
N GLY A 24 4.93 -1.46 0.12
CA GLY A 24 6.32 -1.64 -0.30
C GLY A 24 6.80 -3.08 -0.08
N GLU A 25 6.51 -3.64 1.09
CA GLU A 25 6.80 -5.04 1.42
C GLU A 25 6.07 -6.01 0.48
N LEU A 26 4.79 -5.75 0.19
CA LEU A 26 4.01 -6.57 -0.74
C LEU A 26 4.62 -6.57 -2.14
N LYS A 27 5.09 -5.43 -2.67
CA LYS A 27 5.77 -5.38 -3.98
C LYS A 27 7.00 -6.28 -4.02
N TYR A 28 7.78 -6.30 -2.94
CA TYR A 28 8.92 -7.20 -2.82
C TYR A 28 8.47 -8.67 -2.83
N HIS A 29 7.44 -9.02 -2.06
CA HIS A 29 6.91 -10.38 -2.02
C HIS A 29 6.31 -10.83 -3.36
N LEU A 30 5.67 -9.93 -4.13
CA LEU A 30 5.18 -10.24 -5.47
C LEU A 30 6.33 -10.55 -6.43
N LEU A 31 7.42 -9.77 -6.37
CA LEU A 31 8.62 -10.03 -7.18
C LEU A 31 9.26 -11.37 -6.81
N LEU A 32 9.46 -11.62 -5.52
CA LEU A 32 9.99 -12.88 -5.04
C LEU A 32 9.11 -14.08 -5.43
N SER A 33 7.80 -13.96 -5.29
CA SER A 33 6.85 -15.02 -5.68
C SER A 33 6.90 -15.30 -7.19
N LYS A 34 7.08 -14.27 -8.02
CA LYS A 34 7.31 -14.44 -9.46
C LYS A 34 8.62 -15.19 -9.73
N ASP A 35 9.71 -14.77 -9.10
CA ASP A 35 11.04 -15.38 -9.30
C ASP A 35 11.07 -16.85 -8.87
N LEU A 36 10.27 -17.21 -7.87
CA LEU A 36 10.07 -18.59 -7.41
C LEU A 36 9.10 -19.41 -8.28
N GLY A 37 8.51 -18.81 -9.32
CA GLY A 37 7.53 -19.47 -10.18
C GLY A 37 6.17 -19.76 -9.51
N LEU A 38 5.86 -19.08 -8.40
CA LEU A 38 4.60 -19.23 -7.67
C LEU A 38 3.45 -18.42 -8.30
N LEU A 39 3.78 -17.49 -9.19
CA LEU A 39 2.84 -16.63 -9.91
C LEU A 39 3.10 -16.72 -11.40
N SER A 40 2.05 -16.82 -12.19
CA SER A 40 2.13 -16.57 -13.63
C SER A 40 2.44 -15.09 -13.91
N ASP A 41 2.93 -14.79 -15.12
CA ASP A 41 3.18 -13.42 -15.54
C ASP A 41 1.91 -12.55 -15.49
N ASP A 42 0.75 -13.11 -15.85
CA ASP A 42 -0.52 -12.39 -15.82
C ASP A 42 -0.97 -12.07 -14.39
N GLU A 43 -0.89 -13.03 -13.46
CA GLU A 43 -1.20 -12.81 -12.05
C GLU A 43 -0.26 -11.78 -11.42
N PHE A 44 1.04 -11.89 -11.69
CA PHE A 44 2.02 -10.92 -11.22
C PHE A 44 1.74 -9.52 -11.76
N ASN A 45 1.51 -9.39 -13.07
CA ASN A 45 1.27 -8.09 -13.71
C ASN A 45 -0.03 -7.44 -13.20
N PHE A 46 -1.08 -8.23 -12.99
CA PHE A 46 -2.32 -7.77 -12.38
C PHE A 46 -2.10 -7.28 -10.95
N MET A 47 -1.56 -8.12 -10.06
CA MET A 47 -1.35 -7.76 -8.66
C MET A 47 -0.37 -6.60 -8.48
N ARG A 48 0.68 -6.52 -9.31
CA ARG A 48 1.62 -5.40 -9.31
C ARG A 48 0.91 -4.10 -9.66
N ARG A 49 0.06 -4.10 -10.70
CA ARG A 49 -0.72 -2.92 -11.12
C ARG A 49 -1.64 -2.45 -10.01
N GLU A 50 -2.41 -3.36 -9.42
CA GLU A 50 -3.30 -3.03 -8.30
C GLU A 50 -2.53 -2.47 -7.09
N THR A 51 -1.39 -3.09 -6.75
CA THR A 51 -0.53 -2.63 -5.66
C THR A 51 0.05 -1.24 -5.94
N ASP A 52 0.43 -0.94 -7.19
CA ASP A 52 0.90 0.37 -7.61
C ASP A 52 -0.19 1.43 -7.50
N GLU A 53 -1.42 1.13 -7.95
CA GLU A 53 -2.57 2.04 -7.83
C GLU A 53 -2.92 2.32 -6.36
N ILE A 54 -2.99 1.30 -5.51
CA ILE A 54 -3.22 1.46 -4.07
C ILE A 54 -2.11 2.32 -3.45
N SER A 55 -0.85 2.09 -3.82
CA SER A 55 0.28 2.90 -3.32
C SER A 55 0.16 4.38 -3.70
N LYS A 56 -0.31 4.69 -4.93
CA LYS A 56 -0.59 6.07 -5.35
C LYS A 56 -1.74 6.69 -4.54
N MET A 57 -2.83 5.95 -4.34
CA MET A 57 -3.97 6.40 -3.53
C MET A 57 -3.55 6.70 -2.08
N LEU A 58 -2.77 5.82 -1.46
CA LEU A 58 -2.23 6.01 -0.11
C LEU A 58 -1.31 7.23 -0.03
N ASN A 59 -0.48 7.46 -1.04
CA ASN A 59 0.35 8.67 -1.11
C ASN A 59 -0.50 9.95 -1.18
N GLY A 60 -1.54 9.96 -2.02
CA GLY A 60 -2.50 11.06 -2.07
C GLY A 60 -3.17 11.32 -0.73
N LEU A 61 -3.62 10.26 -0.05
CA LEU A 61 -4.26 10.32 1.26
C LEU A 61 -3.32 10.81 2.36
N VAL A 62 -2.08 10.32 2.42
CA VAL A 62 -1.09 10.83 3.38
C VAL A 62 -0.87 12.34 3.20
N ASN A 63 -0.81 12.80 1.94
CA ASN A 63 -0.61 14.21 1.63
C ASN A 63 -1.82 15.07 2.01
N SER A 64 -3.06 14.61 1.81
CA SER A 64 -4.27 15.34 2.21
C SER A 64 -4.43 15.43 3.74
N LEU A 65 -3.81 14.51 4.48
CA LEU A 65 -3.81 14.50 5.95
C LEU A 65 -2.64 15.28 6.57
N LYS A 66 -1.78 15.94 5.76
CA LYS A 66 -0.73 16.82 6.29
C LYS A 66 -1.36 17.92 7.15
N ILE A 67 -0.80 18.11 8.33
CA ILE A 67 -1.19 19.19 9.25
C ILE A 67 -0.33 20.38 8.85
N VAL A 68 -0.99 21.46 8.39
CA VAL A 68 -0.39 22.78 8.14
C VAL A 68 -0.39 23.54 9.45
#